data_AF-A0A7C9DXS1-F1
#
_entry.id   AF-A0A7C9DXS1-F1
#
_cell.length_a   1.000
_cell.length_b   1.000
_cell.length_c   1.000
_cell.angle_alpha   90.00
_cell.angle_beta   90.00
_cell.angle_gamma   90.00
#
_symmetry.space_group_name_H-M   'P 1'
#
loop_
_entity.id
_entity.type
_entity.pdbx_description
1 polymer ?
#
loop_
_entity_poly.entity_id
_entity_poly.type
_entity_poly.pdbx_seq_one_letter_code
_entity_poly.pdbx_strand_id
1 'polypeptide(L)'
;LHFAGGATMVLKPQDYLLEQNSIAGAAVWCMGFQKIDGQSMTILGDLVLKDKIVVYDLANERIGWVNYDCAQSVNVSTSTGSNTNTYISTGQLSNNSPSRSLPYTTMLVSLIAMLAWSIFS
;
A
#
# COMPACT_ATOMS: atom_id res chain seq x y z
N LEU A 1 -11.17 7.35 -8.12
CA LEU A 1 -11.86 6.05 -8.14
C LEU A 1 -13.34 6.28 -7.87
N HIS A 2 -14.23 5.70 -8.69
CA HIS A 2 -15.68 5.78 -8.51
C HIS A 2 -16.21 4.45 -7.98
N PHE A 3 -16.97 4.51 -6.89
CA PHE A 3 -17.53 3.36 -6.20
C PHE A 3 -19.05 3.33 -6.36
N ALA A 4 -19.64 2.18 -6.02
CA ALA A 4 -21.10 2.04 -5.95
C ALA A 4 -21.72 3.09 -5.01
N GLY A 5 -22.98 3.46 -5.27
CA GLY A 5 -23.68 4.50 -4.51
C GLY A 5 -23.21 5.93 -4.79
N GLY A 6 -22.41 6.15 -5.84
CA GLY A 6 -21.94 7.48 -6.25
C GLY A 6 -20.74 8.00 -5.44
N ALA A 7 -20.20 7.21 -4.52
CA ALA A 7 -19.04 7.58 -3.72
C ALA A 7 -17.80 7.71 -4.61
N THR A 8 -17.03 8.78 -4.40
CA THR A 8 -15.80 9.04 -5.17
C THR A 8 -14.62 9.21 -4.23
N MET A 9 -13.56 8.46 -4.47
CA MET A 9 -12.26 8.65 -3.83
C MET A 9 -11.34 9.42 -4.79
N VAL A 10 -11.04 10.66 -4.44
CA VAL A 10 -10.11 11.51 -5.20
C VAL A 10 -8.69 11.20 -4.74
N LEU A 11 -7.81 10.89 -5.69
CA LEU A 11 -6.41 10.54 -5.45
C LEU A 11 -5.50 11.57 -6.12
N LYS A 12 -4.48 12.01 -5.39
CA LYS A 12 -3.39 12.84 -5.89
C LYS A 12 -2.24 11.95 -6.34
N PRO A 13 -1.28 12.44 -7.15
CA PRO A 13 -0.15 11.64 -7.64
C PRO A 13 0.59 10.86 -6.55
N GLN A 14 0.81 11.47 -5.37
CA GLN A 14 1.47 10.81 -4.24
C GLN A 14 0.67 9.66 -3.61
N ASP A 15 -0.64 9.58 -3.87
CA ASP A 15 -1.53 8.55 -3.31
C ASP A 15 -1.52 7.26 -4.15
N TYR A 16 -0.85 7.28 -5.32
CA TYR A 16 -0.80 6.12 -6.22
C TYR A 16 0.51 5.95 -6.99
N LEU A 17 1.46 6.90 -6.91
CA LEU A 17 2.77 6.78 -7.53
C LEU A 17 3.83 6.40 -6.50
N LEU A 18 4.58 5.35 -6.81
CA LEU A 18 5.75 4.92 -6.07
C LEU A 18 7.00 5.25 -6.87
N GLU A 19 7.95 5.94 -6.22
CA GLU A 19 9.25 6.22 -6.82
C GLU A 19 10.13 4.95 -6.78
N GLN A 20 10.57 4.52 -7.95
CA GLN A 20 11.58 3.49 -8.12
C GLN A 20 12.98 4.11 -8.21
N ASN A 21 14.00 3.26 -8.08
CA ASN A 21 15.38 3.72 -8.28
C ASN A 21 15.53 4.37 -9.65
N SER A 22 16.33 5.43 -9.74
CA SER A 22 16.58 6.11 -11.00
C SER A 22 17.20 5.15 -12.01
N ILE A 23 16.65 5.09 -13.22
CA ILE A 23 17.26 4.37 -14.34
C ILE A 23 17.96 5.42 -15.20
N ALA A 24 19.29 5.28 -15.36
CA ALA A 24 20.11 6.20 -16.16
C ALA A 24 19.96 7.69 -15.77
N GLY A 25 19.77 7.97 -14.47
CA GLY A 25 19.64 9.34 -13.95
C GLY A 25 18.24 9.97 -14.08
N ALA A 26 17.25 9.24 -14.60
CA ALA A 26 15.85 9.68 -14.63
C ALA A 26 15.04 9.03 -13.50
N ALA A 27 14.19 9.81 -12.84
CA ALA A 27 13.23 9.31 -11.84
C ALA A 27 12.19 8.40 -12.53
N VAL A 28 11.94 7.24 -11.95
CA VAL A 28 10.95 6.27 -12.45
C VAL A 28 9.80 6.20 -11.47
N TRP A 29 8.58 6.36 -11.97
CA TRP A 29 7.36 6.30 -11.17
C TRP A 29 6.51 5.11 -11.60
N CYS A 30 6.00 4.35 -10.63
CA CYS A 30 5.12 3.22 -10.89
C CYS A 30 3.78 3.39 -10.19
N MET A 31 2.72 2.90 -10.85
CA MET A 31 1.40 2.84 -10.24
C MET A 31 1.39 1.81 -9.11
N GLY A 32 0.96 2.21 -7.92
CA GLY A 32 0.88 1.36 -6.74
C GLY A 32 -0.41 0.53 -6.62
N PHE A 33 -1.25 0.50 -7.66
CA PHE A 33 -2.40 -0.40 -7.70
C PHE A 33 -2.01 -1.75 -8.25
N GLN A 34 -2.40 -2.82 -7.56
CA GLN A 34 -2.25 -4.18 -8.07
C GLN A 34 -3.56 -4.59 -8.76
N LYS A 35 -3.47 -4.82 -10.06
CA LYS A 35 -4.52 -5.44 -10.86
C LYS A 35 -4.14 -6.91 -11.06
N ILE A 36 -5.07 -7.81 -10.79
CA ILE A 36 -4.88 -9.24 -11.03
C ILE A 36 -5.46 -9.56 -12.40
N ASP A 37 -4.61 -9.93 -13.36
CA ASP A 37 -5.09 -10.26 -14.70
C ASP A 37 -6.01 -11.49 -14.68
N GLY A 38 -7.11 -11.41 -15.44
CA GLY A 38 -8.15 -12.46 -15.47
C GLY A 38 -9.15 -12.42 -14.31
N GLN A 39 -8.91 -11.60 -13.28
CA GLN A 39 -9.89 -11.29 -12.25
C GLN A 39 -10.24 -9.80 -12.34
N SER A 40 -11.52 -9.45 -12.36
CA SER A 40 -11.97 -8.05 -12.32
C SER A 40 -11.81 -7.47 -10.90
N MET A 41 -10.61 -7.59 -10.34
CA MET A 41 -10.26 -7.22 -8.97
C MET A 41 -9.08 -6.25 -8.97
N THR A 42 -9.20 -5.23 -8.13
CA THR A 42 -8.15 -4.22 -7.89
C THR A 42 -7.90 -4.16 -6.39
N ILE A 43 -6.64 -4.29 -5.99
CA ILE A 43 -6.25 -4.21 -4.57
C ILE A 43 -5.81 -2.78 -4.26
N LEU A 44 -6.46 -2.16 -3.29
CA LEU A 44 -6.11 -0.85 -2.74
C LEU A 44 -5.37 -1.05 -1.42
N GLY A 45 -4.04 -0.98 -1.49
CA GLY A 45 -3.15 -1.19 -0.34
C GLY A 45 -2.94 0.08 0.50
N ASP A 46 -2.01 -0.02 1.43
CA ASP A 46 -1.56 1.03 2.35
C ASP A 46 -1.29 2.39 1.66
N LEU A 47 -0.72 2.39 0.46
CA LEU A 47 -0.45 3.60 -0.31
C LEU A 47 -1.71 4.45 -0.54
N VAL A 48 -2.81 3.79 -0.92
CA VAL A 48 -4.09 4.44 -1.25
C VAL A 48 -4.86 4.78 0.03
N LEU A 49 -4.70 3.95 1.06
CA LEU A 49 -5.37 4.10 2.34
C LEU A 49 -4.66 5.08 3.28
N LYS A 50 -3.43 5.49 2.95
CA LYS A 50 -2.69 6.52 3.67
C LYS A 50 -3.49 7.82 3.73
N ASP A 51 -3.43 8.48 4.90
CA ASP A 51 -4.11 9.75 5.17
C ASP A 51 -5.63 9.65 4.97
N LYS A 52 -6.20 8.46 5.26
CA LYS A 52 -7.64 8.22 5.29
C LYS A 52 -8.04 7.51 6.57
N ILE A 53 -9.16 7.93 7.14
CA ILE A 53 -9.90 7.11 8.11
C ILE A 53 -10.82 6.20 7.30
N VAL A 54 -10.69 4.89 7.51
CA VAL A 54 -11.54 3.87 6.89
C VAL A 54 -12.50 3.32 7.93
N VAL A 55 -13.79 3.29 7.61
CA VAL A 55 -14.85 2.79 8.48
C VAL A 55 -15.45 1.54 7.88
N TYR A 56 -15.43 0.46 8.65
CA TYR A 56 -16.10 -0.79 8.33
C TYR A 56 -17.40 -0.87 9.13
N ASP A 57 -18.52 -0.59 8.47
CA ASP A 57 -19.84 -0.76 9.07
C ASP A 57 -20.34 -2.16 8.73
N LEU A 58 -19.98 -3.11 9.60
CA LEU A 58 -20.30 -4.52 9.45
C LEU A 58 -21.81 -4.77 9.54
N ALA A 59 -22.54 -3.98 10.33
CA ALA A 59 -23.98 -4.15 10.50
C ALA A 59 -24.77 -3.80 9.23
N ASN A 60 -24.26 -2.85 8.45
CA ASN A 60 -24.87 -2.40 7.20
C ASN A 60 -24.07 -2.86 5.96
N GLU A 61 -23.10 -3.76 6.13
CA GLU A 61 -22.24 -4.31 5.06
C GLU A 61 -21.65 -3.24 4.14
N ARG A 62 -21.24 -2.10 4.70
CA ARG A 62 -20.73 -0.95 3.93
C ARG A 62 -19.37 -0.50 4.43
N ILE A 63 -18.62 0.07 3.50
CA ILE A 63 -17.32 0.67 3.75
C ILE A 63 -17.41 2.17 3.47
N GLY A 64 -16.80 2.97 4.34
CA GLY A 64 -16.66 4.41 4.18
C GLY A 64 -15.22 4.84 4.34
N TRP A 65 -14.88 5.99 3.77
CA TRP A 65 -13.57 6.61 3.96
C TRP A 65 -13.71 8.14 3.99
N VAL A 66 -12.79 8.78 4.69
CA VAL A 66 -12.63 10.24 4.67
C VAL A 66 -11.15 10.58 4.71
N ASN A 67 -10.74 11.63 4.02
CA ASN A 67 -9.37 12.12 4.13
C ASN A 67 -9.10 12.61 5.55
N TYR A 68 -7.92 12.30 6.07
CA TYR A 68 -7.51 12.62 7.41
C TYR A 68 -6.06 13.08 7.42
N ASP A 69 -5.79 14.14 8.18
CA ASP A 69 -4.44 14.62 8.42
C ASP A 69 -3.82 13.81 9.57
N CYS A 70 -2.91 12.90 9.24
CA CYS A 70 -2.26 12.05 10.24
C CYS A 70 -1.37 12.81 11.24
N ALA A 71 -1.12 14.11 11.04
CA ALA A 71 -0.51 14.95 12.07
C ALA A 71 -1.47 15.30 13.23
N GLN A 72 -2.78 15.11 13.02
CA GLN A 72 -3.81 15.39 14.01
C GLN A 72 -4.12 14.15 14.87
N SER A 73 -4.53 14.36 16.11
CA SER A 73 -5.00 13.29 16.99
C SER A 73 -6.44 12.88 16.68
N VAL A 74 -6.71 11.57 16.63
CA VAL A 74 -8.07 11.05 16.44
C VAL A 74 -8.80 11.06 17.78
N ASN A 75 -9.85 11.86 17.90
CA ASN A 75 -10.71 11.85 19.08
C ASN A 75 -11.84 10.83 18.90
N VAL A 76 -11.85 9.81 19.75
CA VAL A 76 -12.86 8.75 19.73
C VAL A 76 -13.79 8.93 20.93
N SER A 77 -15.08 9.10 20.66
CA SER A 77 -16.13 9.05 21.66
C SER A 77 -17.04 7.85 21.38
N THR A 78 -17.15 6.94 22.35
CA THR A 78 -18.09 5.81 22.27
C THR A 78 -19.40 6.20 22.94
N SER A 79 -20.53 5.97 22.27
CA SER A 79 -21.87 6.25 22.83
C SER A 79 -22.42 5.11 23.68
N THR A 80 -21.59 4.18 24.13
CA THR A 80 -22.03 3.01 24.90
C THR A 80 -21.97 3.29 26.39
N GLY A 81 -23.15 3.41 27.02
CA GLY A 81 -23.25 3.22 28.47
C GLY A 81 -22.67 1.86 28.85
N SER A 82 -21.90 1.83 29.95
CA SER A 82 -21.29 0.66 30.59
C SER A 82 -19.82 0.36 30.19
N ASN A 83 -18.94 0.84 31.06
CA ASN A 83 -17.63 0.32 31.48
C ASN A 83 -17.26 -1.08 30.94
N THR A 84 -16.77 -1.16 29.70
CA THR A 84 -15.96 -2.30 29.26
C THR A 84 -14.84 -1.77 28.39
N ASN A 85 -13.61 -2.06 28.80
CA ASN A 85 -12.39 -1.72 28.07
C ASN A 85 -12.44 -2.39 26.70
N THR A 86 -12.91 -1.66 25.69
CA THR A 86 -12.85 -2.11 24.30
C THR A 86 -11.39 -2.07 23.90
N TYR A 87 -10.79 -3.25 23.72
CA TYR A 87 -9.47 -3.39 23.15
C TYR A 87 -9.47 -2.79 21.74
N ILE A 88 -8.97 -1.56 21.61
CA ILE A 88 -8.72 -0.93 20.32
C ILE A 88 -7.35 -1.42 19.87
N SER A 89 -7.34 -2.51 19.11
CA SER A 89 -6.12 -2.97 18.43
C SER A 89 -5.87 -2.03 17.25
N THR A 90 -5.18 -0.90 17.52
CA THR A 90 -4.52 -0.17 16.44
C THR A 90 -3.43 -1.10 15.94
N GLY A 91 -3.67 -1.80 14.83
CA GLY A 91 -2.68 -2.69 14.22
C GLY A 91 -1.34 -1.95 14.19
N GLN A 92 -0.35 -2.47 14.90
CA GLN A 92 1.00 -1.91 14.86
C GLN A 92 1.48 -2.07 13.42
N LEU A 93 1.51 -0.96 12.67
CA LEU A 93 2.19 -0.92 11.39
C LEU A 93 3.67 -1.06 11.74
N SER A 94 4.21 -2.27 11.65
CA SER A 94 5.65 -2.44 11.70
C SER A 94 6.20 -1.58 10.56
N ASN A 95 7.15 -0.69 10.89
CA ASN A 95 7.96 0.03 9.92
C ASN A 95 8.88 -0.97 9.20
N ASN A 96 8.30 -1.92 8.47
CA ASN A 96 9.02 -2.66 7.46
C ASN A 96 9.14 -1.73 6.25
N SER A 97 10.11 -0.82 6.33
CA SER A 97 10.73 -0.34 5.11
C SER A 97 11.16 -1.59 4.34
N PRO A 98 10.71 -1.82 3.10
CA PRO A 98 11.23 -2.92 2.32
C PRO A 98 12.72 -2.67 2.17
N SER A 99 13.55 -3.45 2.84
CA SER A 99 14.97 -3.51 2.55
C SER A 99 15.06 -3.90 1.08
N ARG A 100 15.43 -2.94 0.22
CA ARG A 100 15.69 -3.17 -1.21
C ARG A 100 16.98 -3.99 -1.35
N SER A 101 16.97 -5.24 -0.87
CA SER A 101 17.98 -6.22 -1.29
C SER A 101 17.63 -6.62 -2.72
N LEU A 102 18.28 -5.95 -3.67
CA LEU A 102 18.08 -6.07 -5.09
C LEU A 102 18.20 -7.54 -5.57
N PRO A 103 17.23 -8.08 -6.33
CA PRO A 103 17.41 -9.32 -7.10
C PRO A 103 18.43 -9.17 -8.25
N TYR A 104 19.02 -7.98 -8.40
CA TYR A 104 20.01 -7.67 -9.43
C TYR A 104 21.38 -8.29 -9.13
N THR A 105 21.75 -8.42 -7.86
CA THR A 105 23.02 -9.05 -7.47
C THR A 105 23.02 -10.54 -7.80
N THR A 106 21.90 -11.24 -7.59
CA THR A 106 21.75 -12.65 -7.95
C THR A 106 21.71 -12.87 -9.47
N MET A 107 21.13 -11.94 -10.23
CA MET A 107 21.15 -11.95 -11.71
C MET A 107 22.57 -11.73 -12.27
N LEU A 108 23.36 -10.82 -11.69
CA LEU A 108 24.74 -10.58 -12.12
C LEU A 108 25.66 -11.77 -11.81
N VAL A 109 25.51 -12.39 -10.64
CA VAL A 109 26.32 -13.57 -10.26
C VAL A 109 26.04 -14.75 -11.19
N SER A 110 24.79 -14.95 -11.59
CA SER A 110 24.42 -16.03 -12.52
C SER A 110 24.92 -15.79 -13.95
N LEU A 111 24.89 -14.55 -14.44
CA LEU A 111 25.51 -14.17 -15.72
C LEU A 111 27.03 -14.39 -15.72
N ILE A 112 27.72 -13.98 -14.65
CA ILE A 112 29.17 -14.18 -14.51
C ILE A 112 29.51 -15.68 -14.44
N ALA A 113 28.71 -16.48 -13.72
CA ALA A 113 28.90 -17.93 -13.64
C ALA A 113 28.73 -18.62 -14.99
N MET A 114 27.73 -18.22 -15.79
CA MET A 114 27.54 -18.75 -17.15
C MET A 114 28.68 -18.37 -18.09
N LEU A 115 29.15 -17.11 -18.02
CA LEU A 115 30.27 -16.65 -18.83
C LEU A 115 31.57 -17.35 -18.44
N ALA A 116 31.84 -17.51 -17.15
CA ALA A 116 32.99 -18.27 -16.67
C ALA A 116 32.94 -19.72 -17.17
N TRP A 117 31.80 -20.39 -17.07
CA TRP A 117 31.63 -21.76 -17.59
C TRP A 117 31.95 -21.83 -19.09
N SER A 118 31.48 -20.87 -19.89
CA SER A 118 31.73 -20.85 -21.34
C SER A 118 33.19 -20.59 -21.74
N ILE A 119 34.03 -20.05 -20.84
CA ILE A 119 35.45 -19.81 -21.09
C ILE A 119 36.30 -21.04 -20.74
N PHE A 120 35.84 -21.86 -19.80
CA PHE A 120 36.54 -23.05 -19.31
C PHE A 120 36.07 -24.36 -19.95
N SER A 121 35.19 -24.31 -20.95
CA SER A 121 34.70 -25.45 -21.73
C SER A 121 35.10 -25.34 -23.19
#